data_AF-A0A7X8DHH4-F1
#
_entry.id   AF-A0A7X8DHH4-F1
#
_cell.length_a   1.000
_cell.length_b   1.000
_cell.length_c   1.000
_cell.angle_alpha   90.00
_cell.angle_beta   90.00
_cell.angle_gamma   90.00
#
_symmetry.space_group_name_H-M   'P 1'
#
loop_
_entity.id
_entity.type
_entity.pdbx_description
1 polymer ?
#
loop_
_entity_poly.entity_id
_entity_poly.type
_entity_poly.pdbx_seq_one_letter_code
_entity_poly.pdbx_strand_id
1 'polypeptide(L)'
;MRSRCVFGILSVFLLAVSCFFLCTDGAGAAAAGNIRVALARDNDQLFFTVKGNYEVVDKTTGQVLAVPQQGEKMQVALKGNRIALADIRSDYDYGSFRGPLLVREASCRAAIVNSNGRVTEQSMATSQVVNGDGRISALEASRAPTVKSANKTMELAGGSDTLNLVTLSSNTSAAVRYRGDMEFTLEDGVLTAVNVLNIEDYLRGVVPAEIPSYWHPEALKAQAVAARNYALESAQTSRGIFDVRCDVSSQVYGGYDAESPATNKAVDETKGMVMLEGNRMVSAFFHSCSGGYIENSEDVWNNSVSYIRTKPDPYDYNDVYYNWHVNYTTEQLIKKLASAGYEFTEIEDIKELAYTASGERVKKLQIVGEGMDGEPVTVVIGNADNVRIALDLRSSLFRLTKKYDRDENLVGVEIEGSGWGHGLGMSQYGARGMAEKGYKYQDILKYYYSGVELAGDYGRR
;
A
#
# COMPACT_ATOMS: atom_id res chain seq x y z
N MET A 1 -16.86 24.65 7.28
CA MET A 1 -15.86 25.49 6.57
C MET A 1 -15.07 24.57 5.67
N ARG A 2 -14.93 24.95 4.39
CA ARG A 2 -14.49 24.11 3.28
C ARG A 2 -12.99 23.75 3.38
N SER A 3 -12.65 22.49 3.10
CA SER A 3 -11.35 22.14 2.51
C SER A 3 -11.59 21.37 1.23
N ARG A 4 -11.19 22.00 0.13
CA ARG A 4 -11.28 21.51 -1.25
C ARG A 4 -10.10 20.57 -1.52
N CYS A 5 -10.36 19.42 -2.11
CA CYS A 5 -9.33 18.64 -2.79
C CYS A 5 -9.17 19.22 -4.20
N VAL A 6 -8.06 19.90 -4.47
CA VAL A 6 -7.65 20.36 -5.79
C VAL A 6 -6.52 19.44 -6.25
N PHE A 7 -6.72 18.77 -7.38
CA PHE A 7 -5.66 18.02 -8.07
C PHE A 7 -4.59 19.01 -8.54
N GLY A 8 -3.36 18.85 -8.02
CA GLY A 8 -2.20 19.62 -8.44
C GLY A 8 -0.94 19.25 -7.66
N ILE A 9 -0.01 18.61 -8.36
CA ILE A 9 1.43 18.47 -8.06
C ILE A 9 1.82 17.37 -7.03
N LEU A 10 2.57 16.41 -7.59
CA LEU A 10 3.41 15.39 -6.97
C LEU A 10 4.01 15.86 -5.62
N SER A 11 3.44 15.39 -4.52
CA SER A 11 4.01 15.58 -3.17
C SER A 11 3.84 14.28 -2.41
N VAL A 12 4.93 13.49 -2.34
CA VAL A 12 5.01 12.25 -1.55
C VAL A 12 5.18 12.63 -0.09
N PHE A 13 4.08 12.84 0.63
CA PHE A 13 4.13 13.20 2.05
C PHE A 13 4.35 11.99 2.95
N LEU A 14 5.22 12.16 3.94
CA LEU A 14 5.76 11.11 4.80
C LEU A 14 4.98 10.99 6.13
N LEU A 15 4.74 9.73 6.52
CA LEU A 15 5.00 9.12 7.83
C LEU A 15 3.94 9.03 8.94
N ALA A 16 3.76 7.81 9.47
CA ALA A 16 4.08 7.38 10.85
C ALA A 16 3.65 5.90 11.01
N VAL A 17 4.59 4.96 11.11
CA VAL A 17 4.29 3.54 11.38
C VAL A 17 4.74 3.19 12.78
N SER A 18 3.79 3.24 13.73
CA SER A 18 3.96 2.69 15.06
C SER A 18 3.73 1.17 15.00
N CYS A 19 4.80 0.39 14.88
CA CYS A 19 4.69 -1.07 14.90
C CYS A 19 5.25 -1.66 16.20
N PHE A 20 4.34 -2.17 17.04
CA PHE A 20 4.63 -3.22 18.01
C PHE A 20 4.71 -4.56 17.26
N PHE A 21 5.90 -5.13 17.11
CA PHE A 21 6.06 -6.53 16.75
C PHE A 21 6.35 -7.34 18.01
N LEU A 22 5.36 -8.13 18.44
CA LEU A 22 5.58 -9.22 19.38
C LEU A 22 6.07 -10.43 18.57
N CYS A 23 7.29 -10.87 18.87
CA CYS A 23 7.81 -12.16 18.41
C CYS A 23 6.85 -13.27 18.83
N THR A 24 6.34 -14.04 17.86
CA THR A 24 5.84 -15.39 18.12
C THR A 24 6.24 -16.31 16.98
N ASP A 25 6.86 -17.41 17.36
CA ASP A 25 7.22 -18.53 16.49
C ASP A 25 6.00 -19.14 15.78
N GLY A 26 6.21 -19.46 14.50
CA GLY A 26 5.68 -20.62 13.80
C GLY A 26 4.16 -20.79 13.71
N ALA A 27 3.58 -20.44 12.54
CA ALA A 27 2.57 -21.28 11.87
C ALA A 27 2.34 -20.82 10.42
N GLY A 28 2.59 -21.74 9.48
CA GLY A 28 1.85 -21.83 8.22
C GLY A 28 2.31 -20.94 7.06
N ALA A 29 3.02 -21.55 6.11
CA ALA A 29 3.17 -21.02 4.76
C ALA A 29 1.78 -20.87 4.11
N ALA A 30 1.23 -19.65 4.13
CA ALA A 30 -0.01 -19.32 3.46
C ALA A 30 0.21 -19.39 1.94
N ALA A 31 -0.69 -20.06 1.24
CA ALA A 31 -0.69 -20.10 -0.21
C ALA A 31 -0.86 -18.67 -0.76
N ALA A 32 0.23 -18.00 -1.21
CA ALA A 32 0.26 -16.79 -2.08
C ALA A 32 -1.12 -16.15 -2.23
N GLY A 33 -1.51 -15.48 -1.14
CA GLY A 33 -2.90 -15.22 -0.83
C GLY A 33 -3.43 -13.99 -1.53
N ASN A 34 -4.74 -13.82 -1.43
CA ASN A 34 -5.34 -12.52 -1.65
C ASN A 34 -4.81 -11.56 -0.58
N ILE A 35 -4.51 -10.33 -0.98
CA ILE A 35 -4.25 -9.21 -0.10
C ILE A 35 -5.57 -8.49 0.15
N ARG A 36 -5.78 -8.08 1.40
CA ARG A 36 -6.94 -7.29 1.84
C ARG A 36 -6.48 -5.86 2.11
N VAL A 37 -6.97 -4.91 1.32
CA VAL A 37 -6.55 -3.50 1.37
C VAL A 37 -7.68 -2.63 1.88
N ALA A 38 -7.50 -1.94 3.01
CA ALA A 38 -8.45 -0.94 3.47
C ALA A 38 -8.39 0.30 2.56
N LEU A 39 -9.53 0.70 1.99
CA LEU A 39 -9.63 1.79 1.02
C LEU A 39 -10.28 3.06 1.58
N ALA A 40 -11.47 2.92 2.14
CA ALA A 40 -12.28 4.05 2.57
C ALA A 40 -12.95 3.74 3.90
N ARG A 41 -12.96 4.74 4.77
CA ARG A 41 -13.72 4.75 6.03
C ARG A 41 -14.72 5.89 5.96
N ASP A 42 -15.99 5.58 6.05
CA ASP A 42 -17.08 6.55 6.03
C ASP A 42 -18.02 6.27 7.20
N ASN A 43 -18.52 7.31 7.85
CA ASN A 43 -19.41 7.17 9.01
C ASN A 43 -20.89 7.03 8.60
N ASP A 44 -21.20 7.20 7.32
CA ASP A 44 -22.57 7.24 6.82
C ASP A 44 -22.76 6.21 5.70
N GLN A 45 -22.13 6.43 4.55
CA GLN A 45 -22.45 5.67 3.34
C GLN A 45 -21.34 5.66 2.30
N LEU A 46 -21.26 4.55 1.58
CA LEU A 46 -20.42 4.34 0.42
C LEU A 46 -21.29 3.91 -0.77
N PHE A 47 -20.77 4.11 -1.97
CA PHE A 47 -21.42 3.72 -3.20
C PHE A 47 -20.51 2.87 -4.05
N PHE A 48 -21.07 1.89 -4.74
CA PHE A 48 -20.34 1.16 -5.75
C PHE A 48 -21.15 0.94 -7.03
N THR A 49 -20.43 0.78 -8.13
CA THR A 49 -20.96 0.22 -9.38
C THR A 49 -20.06 -0.91 -9.82
N VAL A 50 -20.59 -1.82 -10.64
CA VAL A 50 -19.81 -2.94 -11.19
C VAL A 50 -19.72 -2.85 -12.70
N LYS A 51 -18.59 -3.30 -13.25
CA LYS A 51 -18.40 -3.64 -14.66
C LYS A 51 -18.03 -5.11 -14.70
N GLY A 52 -18.74 -5.91 -15.48
CA GLY A 52 -18.59 -7.37 -15.46
C GLY A 52 -19.66 -8.05 -14.62
N ASN A 53 -19.42 -9.31 -14.26
CA ASN A 53 -20.40 -10.14 -13.55
C ASN A 53 -20.05 -10.23 -12.07
N TYR A 54 -20.87 -9.65 -11.22
CA TYR A 54 -20.70 -9.64 -9.77
C TYR A 54 -21.97 -10.07 -9.06
N GLU A 55 -21.82 -10.65 -7.88
CA GLU A 55 -22.89 -10.89 -6.92
C GLU A 55 -22.52 -10.28 -5.56
N VAL A 56 -23.52 -9.77 -4.85
CA VAL A 56 -23.39 -9.28 -3.47
C VAL A 56 -23.85 -10.40 -2.54
N VAL A 57 -22.99 -10.76 -1.59
CA VAL A 57 -23.17 -11.91 -0.71
C VAL A 57 -23.03 -11.47 0.75
N ASP A 58 -23.92 -11.91 1.62
CA ASP A 58 -23.66 -11.85 3.06
C ASP A 58 -22.59 -12.90 3.38
N LYS A 59 -21.38 -12.44 3.69
CA LYS A 59 -20.23 -13.33 3.91
C LYS A 59 -20.43 -14.25 5.13
N THR A 60 -21.31 -13.90 6.07
CA THR A 60 -21.59 -14.71 7.25
C THR A 60 -22.47 -15.91 6.91
N THR A 61 -23.47 -15.71 6.06
CA THR A 61 -24.47 -16.74 5.74
C THR A 61 -24.17 -17.44 4.41
N GLY A 62 -23.35 -16.83 3.55
CA GLY A 62 -23.12 -17.27 2.17
C GLY A 62 -24.30 -16.97 1.23
N GLN A 63 -25.34 -16.27 1.71
CA GLN A 63 -26.52 -15.95 0.92
C GLN A 63 -26.22 -14.85 -0.09
N VAL A 64 -26.57 -15.10 -1.36
CA VAL A 64 -26.59 -14.07 -2.39
C VAL A 64 -27.77 -13.12 -2.13
N LEU A 65 -27.46 -11.84 -1.94
CA LEU A 65 -28.41 -10.78 -1.63
C LEU A 65 -28.86 -10.03 -2.89
N ALA A 66 -27.92 -9.76 -3.80
CA ALA A 66 -28.16 -9.00 -5.01
C ALA A 66 -27.23 -9.47 -6.14
N VAL A 67 -27.65 -9.27 -7.39
CA VAL A 67 -26.81 -9.46 -8.59
C VAL A 67 -26.87 -8.14 -9.37
N PRO A 68 -25.96 -7.20 -9.09
CA PRO A 68 -26.02 -5.86 -9.67
C PRO A 68 -25.82 -5.90 -11.19
N GLN A 69 -26.62 -5.12 -11.92
CA GLN A 69 -26.41 -4.89 -13.34
C GLN A 69 -25.19 -3.97 -13.55
N GLN A 70 -24.59 -4.07 -14.74
CA GLN A 70 -23.44 -3.23 -15.06
C GLN A 70 -23.80 -1.74 -15.02
N GLY A 71 -23.05 -0.95 -14.25
CA GLY A 71 -23.30 0.47 -14.03
C GLY A 71 -24.49 0.80 -13.12
N GLU A 72 -25.14 -0.20 -12.52
CA GLU A 72 -26.12 -0.01 -11.44
C GLU A 72 -25.41 0.59 -10.21
N LYS A 73 -26.00 1.64 -9.62
CA LYS A 73 -25.40 2.37 -8.51
C LYS A 73 -25.97 1.86 -7.19
N MET A 74 -25.20 1.01 -6.55
CA MET A 74 -25.51 0.41 -5.26
C MET A 74 -25.06 1.33 -4.12
N GLN A 75 -25.85 1.39 -3.05
CA GLN A 75 -25.54 2.07 -1.81
C GLN A 75 -25.28 1.06 -0.71
N VAL A 76 -24.22 1.31 0.06
CA VAL A 76 -23.92 0.61 1.29
C VAL A 76 -23.90 1.64 2.41
N ALA A 77 -24.81 1.54 3.37
CA ALA A 77 -24.97 2.53 4.43
C ALA A 77 -24.93 1.92 5.82
N LEU A 78 -24.46 2.68 6.80
CA LEU A 78 -24.49 2.29 8.20
C LEU A 78 -25.87 2.57 8.79
N LYS A 79 -26.59 1.52 9.24
CA LYS A 79 -27.89 1.64 9.90
C LYS A 79 -27.82 1.05 11.32
N GLY A 80 -27.43 1.89 12.28
CA GLY A 80 -27.07 1.44 13.62
C GLY A 80 -25.75 0.66 13.56
N ASN A 81 -25.72 -0.57 14.08
CA ASN A 81 -24.56 -1.46 13.99
C ASN A 81 -24.73 -2.54 12.89
N ARG A 82 -25.37 -2.17 11.78
CA ARG A 82 -25.67 -3.05 10.65
C ARG A 82 -25.35 -2.36 9.34
N ILE A 83 -25.03 -3.15 8.32
CA ILE A 83 -24.74 -2.68 6.98
C ILE A 83 -26.00 -2.83 6.13
N ALA A 84 -26.57 -1.73 5.65
CA ALA A 84 -27.72 -1.71 4.76
C ALA A 84 -27.27 -1.69 3.28
N LEU A 85 -28.01 -2.39 2.42
CA LEU A 85 -27.78 -2.44 0.98
C LEU A 85 -29.03 -1.97 0.23
N ALA A 86 -28.87 -1.03 -0.70
CA ALA A 86 -29.96 -0.55 -1.54
C ALA A 86 -29.48 -0.27 -2.97
N ASP A 87 -30.38 -0.34 -3.95
CA ASP A 87 -30.18 0.27 -5.27
C ASP A 87 -30.81 1.67 -5.28
N ILE A 88 -29.99 2.68 -5.53
CA ILE A 88 -30.40 4.09 -5.48
C ILE A 88 -31.38 4.43 -6.61
N ARG A 89 -31.24 3.77 -7.77
CA ARG A 89 -32.05 4.13 -8.94
C ARG A 89 -33.46 3.56 -8.86
N SER A 90 -33.60 2.33 -8.35
CA SER A 90 -34.91 1.69 -8.19
C SER A 90 -35.54 1.95 -6.82
N ASP A 91 -34.81 2.56 -5.87
CA ASP A 91 -35.21 2.71 -4.46
C ASP A 91 -35.51 1.35 -3.79
N TYR A 92 -34.88 0.29 -4.30
CA TYR A 92 -35.06 -1.07 -3.78
C TYR A 92 -34.13 -1.30 -2.59
N ASP A 93 -34.72 -1.54 -1.41
CA ASP A 93 -34.02 -1.88 -0.17
C ASP A 93 -33.84 -3.40 -0.07
N TYR A 94 -32.60 -3.88 -0.12
CA TYR A 94 -32.26 -5.30 0.06
C TYR A 94 -32.25 -5.70 1.54
N GLY A 95 -32.32 -4.73 2.45
CA GLY A 95 -32.32 -4.91 3.90
C GLY A 95 -31.00 -4.52 4.56
N SER A 96 -30.88 -4.87 5.84
CA SER A 96 -29.67 -4.64 6.64
C SER A 96 -29.12 -5.92 7.23
N PHE A 97 -27.81 -6.04 7.30
CA PHE A 97 -27.07 -7.27 7.57
C PHE A 97 -26.08 -7.06 8.72
N ARG A 98 -25.80 -8.13 9.47
CA ARG A 98 -24.78 -8.09 10.54
C ARG A 98 -23.36 -8.32 10.01
N GLY A 99 -23.27 -9.13 8.95
CA GLY A 99 -22.01 -9.60 8.40
C GLY A 99 -21.40 -8.63 7.41
N PRO A 100 -20.11 -8.83 7.07
CA PRO A 100 -19.52 -8.17 5.93
C PRO A 100 -20.32 -8.49 4.67
N LEU A 101 -20.57 -7.47 3.85
CA LEU A 101 -21.15 -7.64 2.52
C LEU A 101 -20.01 -7.77 1.52
N LEU A 102 -19.97 -8.90 0.80
CA LEU A 102 -18.94 -9.19 -0.19
C LEU A 102 -19.52 -9.02 -1.59
N VAL A 103 -19.02 -8.06 -2.34
CA VAL A 103 -19.19 -7.93 -3.79
C VAL A 103 -18.10 -8.76 -4.43
N ARG A 104 -18.44 -9.96 -4.90
CA ARG A 104 -17.47 -10.88 -5.51
C ARG A 104 -17.80 -11.15 -6.97
N GLU A 105 -16.77 -11.47 -7.74
CA GLU A 105 -16.97 -11.94 -9.11
C GLU A 105 -17.88 -13.17 -9.11
N ALA A 106 -18.94 -13.11 -9.92
CA ALA A 106 -19.87 -14.23 -10.03
C ALA A 106 -19.14 -15.40 -10.69
N SER A 107 -19.09 -16.54 -10.01
CA SER A 107 -18.52 -17.76 -10.58
C SER A 107 -19.23 -18.07 -11.89
N CYS A 108 -18.49 -18.34 -12.98
CA CYS A 108 -19.12 -18.90 -14.17
C CYS A 108 -19.91 -20.16 -13.75
N ARG A 109 -21.18 -20.26 -14.15
CA ARG A 109 -22.01 -21.44 -13.91
C ARG A 109 -22.24 -22.12 -15.24
N ALA A 110 -21.94 -23.41 -15.31
CA ALA A 110 -22.34 -24.23 -16.45
C ALA A 110 -23.65 -24.93 -16.09
N ALA A 111 -24.66 -24.80 -16.94
CA ALA A 111 -25.89 -25.58 -16.87
C ALA A 111 -25.76 -26.79 -17.80
N ILE A 112 -25.73 -28.00 -17.25
CA ILE A 112 -25.79 -29.24 -18.02
C ILE A 112 -27.26 -29.66 -18.10
N VAL A 113 -27.82 -29.64 -19.31
CA VAL A 113 -29.16 -30.19 -19.58
C VAL A 113 -28.99 -31.64 -20.00
N ASN A 114 -29.43 -32.58 -19.18
CA ASN A 114 -29.39 -34.00 -19.55
C ASN A 114 -30.49 -34.34 -20.57
N SER A 115 -30.42 -35.54 -21.15
CA SER A 115 -31.39 -36.05 -22.14
C SER A 115 -32.84 -36.07 -21.66
N ASN A 116 -33.07 -35.94 -20.35
CA ASN A 116 -34.38 -35.95 -19.72
C ASN A 116 -34.86 -34.52 -19.40
N GLY A 117 -34.17 -33.49 -19.91
CA GLY A 117 -34.49 -32.08 -19.68
C GLY A 117 -34.15 -31.56 -18.30
N ARG A 118 -33.47 -32.35 -17.46
CA ARG A 118 -33.07 -31.92 -16.11
C ARG A 118 -31.81 -31.07 -16.21
N VAL A 119 -31.93 -29.83 -15.76
CA VAL A 119 -30.83 -28.89 -15.65
C VAL A 119 -30.07 -29.16 -14.36
N THR A 120 -28.75 -29.37 -14.46
CA THR A 120 -27.84 -29.37 -13.30
C THR A 120 -26.89 -28.20 -13.46
N GLU A 121 -26.96 -27.24 -12.54
CA GLU A 121 -26.03 -26.11 -12.50
C GLU A 121 -24.79 -26.47 -11.68
N GLN A 122 -23.61 -26.17 -12.20
CA GLN A 122 -22.34 -26.39 -11.49
C GLN A 122 -21.44 -25.16 -11.61
N SER A 123 -20.86 -24.74 -10.48
CA SER A 123 -19.85 -23.67 -10.44
C SER A 123 -18.58 -24.12 -11.17
N MET A 124 -18.02 -23.23 -12.00
CA MET A 124 -16.89 -23.52 -12.89
C MET A 124 -15.52 -23.26 -12.26
N ALA A 125 -15.45 -22.74 -11.03
CA ALA A 125 -14.21 -22.23 -10.42
C ALA A 125 -13.08 -23.28 -10.28
N THR A 126 -13.37 -24.58 -10.45
CA THR A 126 -12.40 -25.69 -10.45
C THR A 126 -12.79 -26.81 -11.44
N SER A 127 -13.47 -26.47 -12.54
CA SER A 127 -14.01 -27.50 -13.44
C SER A 127 -12.95 -28.13 -14.35
N GLN A 128 -12.91 -29.45 -14.33
CA GLN A 128 -12.17 -30.27 -15.29
C GLN A 128 -13.13 -30.80 -16.35
N VAL A 129 -12.72 -30.79 -17.61
CA VAL A 129 -13.49 -31.37 -18.72
C VAL A 129 -12.93 -32.73 -19.05
N VAL A 130 -13.79 -33.73 -19.17
CA VAL A 130 -13.42 -35.05 -19.71
C VAL A 130 -13.81 -35.07 -21.18
N ASN A 131 -12.84 -35.25 -22.08
CA ASN A 131 -13.13 -35.36 -23.51
C ASN A 131 -13.69 -36.76 -23.87
N GLY A 132 -14.11 -36.95 -25.13
CA GLY A 132 -14.66 -38.23 -25.61
C GLY A 132 -13.69 -39.43 -25.56
N ASP A 133 -12.40 -39.17 -25.33
CA ASP A 133 -11.35 -40.19 -25.19
C ASP A 133 -11.00 -40.44 -23.70
N GLY A 134 -11.75 -39.85 -22.75
CA GLY A 134 -11.53 -40.00 -21.32
C GLY A 134 -10.40 -39.14 -20.74
N ARG A 135 -9.81 -38.20 -21.50
CA ARG A 135 -8.78 -37.29 -21.00
C ARG A 135 -9.38 -36.13 -20.22
N ILE A 136 -8.81 -35.88 -19.06
CA ILE A 136 -9.17 -34.80 -18.16
C ILE A 136 -8.31 -33.57 -18.47
N SER A 137 -8.94 -32.42 -18.76
CA SER A 137 -8.27 -31.14 -18.99
C SER A 137 -8.84 -30.06 -18.08
N ALA A 138 -7.99 -29.23 -17.49
CA ALA A 138 -8.44 -28.05 -16.75
C ALA A 138 -9.01 -27.00 -17.73
N LEU A 139 -10.13 -26.38 -17.36
CA LEU A 139 -10.61 -25.19 -18.05
C LEU A 139 -9.82 -23.98 -17.56
N GLU A 140 -8.87 -23.51 -18.37
CA GLU A 140 -8.19 -22.24 -18.12
C GLU A 140 -9.05 -21.07 -18.61
N ALA A 141 -9.18 -20.02 -17.79
CA ALA A 141 -9.96 -18.82 -18.09
C ALA A 141 -9.42 -17.97 -19.26
N SER A 142 -8.35 -18.42 -19.94
CA SER A 142 -7.65 -17.67 -21.00
C SER A 142 -8.28 -17.78 -22.39
N ARG A 143 -9.25 -18.69 -22.60
CA ARG A 143 -10.01 -18.82 -23.85
C ARG A 143 -11.47 -19.14 -23.57
N ALA A 144 -12.38 -18.51 -24.32
CA ALA A 144 -13.81 -18.83 -24.27
C ALA A 144 -14.01 -20.32 -24.61
N PRO A 145 -14.59 -21.13 -23.71
CA PRO A 145 -14.77 -22.54 -23.98
C PRO A 145 -15.77 -22.75 -25.12
N THR A 146 -15.56 -23.78 -25.93
CA THR A 146 -16.45 -24.07 -27.07
C THR A 146 -17.10 -25.45 -26.90
N VAL A 147 -18.40 -25.52 -27.20
CA VAL A 147 -19.17 -26.77 -27.25
C VAL A 147 -19.25 -27.22 -28.71
N LYS A 148 -18.71 -28.40 -29.01
CA LYS A 148 -18.83 -29.05 -30.32
C LYS A 148 -19.95 -30.08 -30.30
N SER A 149 -20.92 -29.90 -31.18
CA SER A 149 -21.94 -30.89 -31.56
C SER A 149 -21.63 -31.41 -32.97
N ALA A 150 -22.21 -32.55 -33.35
CA ALA A 150 -22.01 -33.20 -34.65
C ALA A 150 -22.14 -32.25 -35.85
N ASN A 151 -22.97 -31.21 -35.73
CA ASN A 151 -23.27 -30.29 -36.82
C ASN A 151 -22.88 -28.83 -36.54
N LYS A 152 -22.33 -28.51 -35.36
CA LYS A 152 -22.06 -27.11 -34.97
C LYS A 152 -21.01 -26.99 -33.87
N THR A 153 -20.09 -26.04 -34.03
CA THR A 153 -19.28 -25.53 -32.93
C THR A 153 -19.95 -24.25 -32.41
N MET A 154 -20.20 -24.19 -31.11
CA MET A 154 -20.75 -23.02 -30.43
C MET A 154 -19.74 -22.53 -29.41
N GLU A 155 -19.30 -21.28 -29.52
CA GLU A 155 -18.55 -20.65 -28.45
C GLU A 155 -19.49 -20.38 -27.28
N LEU A 156 -19.12 -20.83 -26.09
CA LEU A 156 -19.72 -20.32 -24.85
C LEU A 156 -19.17 -18.92 -24.71
N ALA A 157 -19.96 -17.94 -25.15
CA ALA A 157 -19.57 -16.54 -25.08
C ALA A 157 -19.23 -16.18 -23.62
N GLY A 158 -17.93 -16.13 -23.30
CA GLY A 158 -17.45 -15.32 -22.19
C GLY A 158 -17.79 -13.89 -22.56
N GLY A 159 -18.62 -13.23 -21.74
CA GLY A 159 -19.06 -11.87 -22.02
C GLY A 159 -17.86 -10.93 -22.09
N SER A 160 -17.51 -10.52 -23.33
CA SER A 160 -16.51 -9.53 -23.74
C SER A 160 -15.11 -9.60 -23.12
N ASP A 161 -14.11 -9.11 -23.85
CA ASP A 161 -12.73 -8.81 -23.42
C ASP A 161 -12.65 -7.76 -22.26
N THR A 162 -13.71 -7.63 -21.47
CA THR A 162 -13.87 -6.59 -20.47
C THR A 162 -13.47 -7.12 -19.10
N LEU A 163 -12.39 -6.56 -18.58
CA LEU A 163 -11.99 -6.74 -17.19
C LEU A 163 -13.14 -6.44 -16.22
N ASN A 164 -13.37 -7.35 -15.27
CA ASN A 164 -14.27 -7.19 -14.13
C ASN A 164 -13.70 -6.12 -13.19
N LEU A 165 -14.51 -5.11 -12.85
CA LEU A 165 -14.10 -4.01 -11.99
C LEU A 165 -15.23 -3.60 -11.05
N VAL A 166 -14.87 -3.25 -9.82
CA VAL A 166 -15.74 -2.54 -8.86
C VAL A 166 -15.30 -1.08 -8.82
N THR A 167 -16.21 -0.16 -9.08
CA THR A 167 -15.96 1.28 -8.90
C THR A 167 -16.48 1.69 -7.54
N LEU A 168 -15.62 2.14 -6.65
CA LEU A 168 -15.99 2.65 -5.32
C LEU A 168 -16.01 4.18 -5.35
N SER A 169 -16.99 4.77 -4.68
CA SER A 169 -17.09 6.22 -4.50
C SER A 169 -17.76 6.57 -3.16
N SER A 170 -17.54 7.78 -2.68
CA SER A 170 -18.29 8.35 -1.56
C SER A 170 -18.85 9.72 -1.96
N ASN A 171 -19.59 10.37 -1.06
CA ASN A 171 -20.05 11.75 -1.29
C ASN A 171 -18.89 12.76 -1.36
N THR A 172 -17.73 12.43 -0.80
CA THR A 172 -16.59 13.33 -0.61
C THR A 172 -15.37 12.95 -1.45
N SER A 173 -15.30 11.73 -1.96
CA SER A 173 -14.16 11.19 -2.71
C SER A 173 -14.54 10.84 -4.14
N ALA A 174 -13.60 11.07 -5.06
CA ALA A 174 -13.75 10.70 -6.46
C ALA A 174 -13.95 9.18 -6.62
N ALA A 175 -14.64 8.79 -7.70
CA ALA A 175 -14.82 7.39 -8.02
C ALA A 175 -13.48 6.77 -8.50
N VAL A 176 -13.10 5.63 -7.91
CA VAL A 176 -11.89 4.88 -8.27
C VAL A 176 -12.28 3.45 -8.60
N ARG A 177 -11.68 2.88 -9.64
CA ARG A 177 -11.90 1.50 -10.08
C ARG A 177 -10.91 0.54 -9.45
N TYR A 178 -11.40 -0.64 -9.07
CA TYR A 178 -10.61 -1.69 -8.41
C TYR A 178 -10.84 -3.04 -9.08
N ARG A 179 -9.79 -3.87 -9.10
CA ARG A 179 -9.85 -5.28 -9.50
C ARG A 179 -10.28 -6.16 -8.33
N GLY A 180 -10.70 -7.38 -8.64
CA GLY A 180 -11.05 -8.39 -7.64
C GLY A 180 -12.35 -8.08 -6.93
N ASP A 181 -12.43 -8.51 -5.67
CA ASP A 181 -13.63 -8.41 -4.85
C ASP A 181 -13.59 -7.15 -3.97
N MET A 182 -14.77 -6.70 -3.53
CA MET A 182 -14.94 -5.59 -2.59
C MET A 182 -15.75 -6.05 -1.39
N GLU A 183 -15.19 -5.90 -0.20
CA GLU A 183 -15.86 -6.23 1.06
C GLU A 183 -16.21 -4.95 1.82
N PHE A 184 -17.46 -4.83 2.25
CA PHE A 184 -17.92 -3.79 3.15
C PHE A 184 -18.11 -4.38 4.53
N THR A 185 -17.41 -3.82 5.52
CA THR A 185 -17.40 -4.32 6.90
C THR A 185 -17.41 -3.15 7.89
N LEU A 186 -17.49 -3.45 9.19
CA LEU A 186 -17.39 -2.45 10.25
C LEU A 186 -16.04 -2.59 10.98
N GLU A 187 -15.27 -1.51 11.04
CA GLU A 187 -14.06 -1.38 11.86
C GLU A 187 -14.33 -0.32 12.93
N ASP A 188 -14.34 -0.72 14.21
CA ASP A 188 -14.65 0.18 15.34
C ASP A 188 -15.97 0.96 15.17
N GLY A 189 -16.97 0.32 14.58
CA GLY A 189 -18.28 0.93 14.30
C GLY A 189 -18.34 1.82 13.06
N VAL A 190 -17.24 1.94 12.31
CA VAL A 190 -17.15 2.75 11.08
C VAL A 190 -17.25 1.85 9.84
N LEU A 191 -18.08 2.24 8.87
CA LEU A 191 -18.20 1.51 7.61
C LEU A 191 -16.88 1.60 6.84
N THR A 192 -16.31 0.44 6.55
CA THR A 192 -14.99 0.31 5.93
C THR A 192 -15.10 -0.54 4.68
N ALA A 193 -14.63 -0.01 3.55
CA ALA A 193 -14.46 -0.75 2.31
C ALA A 193 -13.05 -1.36 2.25
N VAL A 194 -13.00 -2.66 1.96
CA VAL A 194 -11.79 -3.46 1.88
C VAL A 194 -11.75 -4.13 0.50
N ASN A 195 -10.75 -3.82 -0.31
CA ASN A 195 -10.53 -4.49 -1.58
C ASN A 195 -9.75 -5.78 -1.36
N VAL A 196 -10.25 -6.88 -1.92
CA VAL A 196 -9.69 -8.24 -1.77
C VAL A 196 -9.31 -8.75 -3.14
N LEU A 197 -8.01 -8.89 -3.39
CA LEU A 197 -7.47 -9.23 -4.71
C LEU A 197 -6.17 -10.01 -4.59
N ASN A 198 -5.79 -10.72 -5.65
CA ASN A 198 -4.50 -11.42 -5.66
C ASN A 198 -3.34 -10.42 -5.61
N ILE A 199 -2.22 -10.85 -5.02
CA ILE A 199 -1.05 -10.00 -4.78
C ILE A 199 -0.53 -9.32 -6.07
N GLU A 200 -0.58 -9.99 -7.23
CA GLU A 200 -0.04 -9.41 -8.46
C GLU A 200 -0.93 -8.26 -8.97
N ASP A 201 -2.26 -8.42 -8.92
CA ASP A 201 -3.19 -7.34 -9.26
C ASP A 201 -3.14 -6.17 -8.27
N TYR A 202 -2.86 -6.44 -7.00
CA TYR A 202 -2.58 -5.40 -6.02
C TYR A 202 -1.35 -4.56 -6.42
N LEU A 203 -0.25 -5.22 -6.79
CA LEU A 203 1.00 -4.54 -7.15
C LEU A 203 0.87 -3.67 -8.40
N ARG A 204 -0.03 -4.01 -9.33
CA ARG A 204 -0.33 -3.15 -10.49
C ARG A 204 -0.81 -1.76 -10.09
N GLY A 205 -1.52 -1.63 -8.97
CA GLY A 205 -1.97 -0.36 -8.42
C GLY A 205 -0.99 0.31 -7.45
N VAL A 206 -0.02 -0.44 -6.91
CA VAL A 206 1.01 0.08 -5.97
C VAL A 206 2.23 0.60 -6.70
N VAL A 207 2.86 -0.21 -7.56
CA VAL A 207 4.13 0.14 -8.20
C VAL A 207 4.08 1.49 -8.93
N PRO A 208 3.07 1.81 -9.78
CA PRO A 208 3.03 3.11 -10.44
C PRO A 208 2.70 4.29 -9.51
N ALA A 209 2.14 4.03 -8.32
CA ALA A 209 1.91 5.05 -7.31
C ALA A 209 3.18 5.36 -6.50
N GLU A 210 4.09 4.38 -6.37
CA GLU A 210 5.33 4.51 -5.60
C GLU A 210 6.53 4.98 -6.44
N ILE A 211 6.64 4.53 -7.70
CA ILE A 211 7.79 4.84 -8.56
C ILE A 211 7.32 5.32 -9.95
N PRO A 212 7.93 6.37 -10.54
CA PRO A 212 7.49 6.87 -11.83
C PRO A 212 7.61 5.82 -12.93
N SER A 213 6.50 5.55 -13.63
CA SER A 213 6.41 4.45 -14.59
C SER A 213 7.33 4.53 -15.80
N TYR A 214 7.92 5.71 -16.08
CA TYR A 214 8.90 5.91 -17.15
C TYR A 214 10.35 5.64 -16.73
N TRP A 215 10.60 5.26 -15.46
CA TRP A 215 11.93 4.89 -14.99
C TRP A 215 12.40 3.55 -15.56
N HIS A 216 13.70 3.29 -15.40
CA HIS A 216 14.35 2.12 -15.98
C HIS A 216 13.64 0.81 -15.55
N PRO A 217 13.36 -0.14 -16.46
CA PRO A 217 12.60 -1.35 -16.16
C PRO A 217 13.15 -2.17 -14.98
N GLU A 218 14.47 -2.26 -14.83
CA GLU A 218 15.09 -2.98 -13.70
C GLU A 218 14.83 -2.29 -12.34
N ALA A 219 14.67 -0.96 -12.30
CA ALA A 219 14.25 -0.27 -11.08
C ALA A 219 12.77 -0.54 -10.77
N LEU A 220 11.92 -0.55 -11.80
CA LEU A 220 10.50 -0.92 -11.65
C LEU A 220 10.34 -2.36 -11.12
N LYS A 221 11.16 -3.29 -11.60
CA LYS A 221 11.20 -4.68 -11.12
C LYS A 221 11.65 -4.78 -9.67
N ALA A 222 12.70 -4.04 -9.30
CA ALA A 222 13.16 -4.00 -7.91
C ALA A 222 12.05 -3.45 -6.99
N GLN A 223 11.36 -2.39 -7.40
CA GLN A 223 10.21 -1.85 -6.68
C GLN A 223 9.06 -2.87 -6.58
N ALA A 224 8.75 -3.61 -7.65
CA ALA A 224 7.70 -4.63 -7.63
C ALA A 224 7.99 -5.75 -6.61
N VAL A 225 9.25 -6.24 -6.55
CA VAL A 225 9.65 -7.28 -5.59
C VAL A 225 9.66 -6.73 -4.16
N ALA A 226 10.20 -5.52 -3.93
CA ALA A 226 10.17 -4.90 -2.60
C ALA A 226 8.73 -4.68 -2.12
N ALA A 227 7.85 -4.17 -2.98
CA ALA A 227 6.45 -3.98 -2.64
C ALA A 227 5.72 -5.31 -2.37
N ARG A 228 6.00 -6.36 -3.16
CA ARG A 228 5.46 -7.71 -2.94
C ARG A 228 5.84 -8.25 -1.56
N ASN A 229 7.12 -8.11 -1.20
CA ASN A 229 7.65 -8.51 0.09
C ASN A 229 6.92 -7.84 1.25
N TYR A 230 6.79 -6.52 1.19
CA TYR A 230 6.09 -5.75 2.22
C TYR A 230 4.64 -6.20 2.39
N ALA A 231 3.91 -6.33 1.28
CA ALA A 231 2.50 -6.72 1.31
C ALA A 231 2.29 -8.15 1.83
N LEU A 232 3.12 -9.10 1.40
CA LEU A 232 3.03 -10.49 1.87
C LEU A 232 3.45 -10.64 3.33
N GLU A 233 4.46 -9.92 3.79
CA GLU A 233 4.86 -9.92 5.19
C GLU A 233 3.78 -9.29 6.07
N SER A 234 3.23 -8.14 5.64
CA SER A 234 2.10 -7.49 6.32
C SER A 234 0.90 -8.42 6.43
N ALA A 235 0.55 -9.15 5.36
CA ALA A 235 -0.55 -10.12 5.38
C ALA A 235 -0.29 -11.34 6.29
N GLN A 236 0.98 -11.71 6.53
CA GLN A 236 1.33 -12.78 7.47
C GLN A 236 1.25 -12.33 8.93
N THR A 237 1.52 -11.05 9.20
CA THR A 237 1.56 -10.50 10.56
C THR A 237 0.28 -9.78 10.97
N SER A 238 -0.55 -9.38 10.00
CA SER A 238 -1.86 -8.80 10.23
C SER A 238 -2.75 -9.74 11.04
N ARG A 239 -3.46 -9.16 12.03
CA ARG A 239 -4.51 -9.85 12.80
C ARG A 239 -5.86 -9.16 12.65
N GLY A 240 -5.93 -8.17 11.76
CA GLY A 240 -7.08 -7.29 11.56
C GLY A 240 -8.02 -7.81 10.47
N ILE A 241 -8.98 -6.96 10.10
CA ILE A 241 -9.93 -7.25 9.02
C ILE A 241 -9.33 -6.96 7.62
N PHE A 242 -8.13 -6.37 7.56
CA PHE A 242 -7.33 -6.11 6.36
C PHE A 242 -5.84 -6.24 6.69
N ASP A 243 -5.02 -6.35 5.65
CA ASP A 243 -3.57 -6.57 5.73
C ASP A 243 -2.77 -5.29 5.60
N VAL A 244 -3.22 -4.39 4.71
CA VAL A 244 -2.56 -3.11 4.41
C VAL A 244 -3.59 -1.99 4.26
N ARG A 245 -3.15 -0.74 4.43
CA ARG A 245 -3.93 0.46 4.07
C ARG A 245 -3.53 0.94 2.66
N CYS A 246 -4.39 1.70 2.00
CA CYS A 246 -4.13 2.26 0.67
C CYS A 246 -3.30 3.56 0.66
N ASP A 247 -2.80 3.98 1.83
CA ASP A 247 -2.09 5.23 2.03
C ASP A 247 -0.66 4.99 2.56
N VAL A 248 0.03 6.09 2.84
CA VAL A 248 1.45 6.12 3.24
C VAL A 248 1.75 5.43 4.58
N SER A 249 0.74 5.06 5.36
CA SER A 249 0.92 4.18 6.53
C SER A 249 1.23 2.73 6.15
N SER A 250 1.00 2.36 4.89
CA SER A 250 1.40 1.08 4.31
C SER A 250 2.06 1.32 2.96
N GLN A 251 1.30 1.23 1.87
CA GLN A 251 1.77 1.53 0.52
C GLN A 251 0.66 2.27 -0.21
N VAL A 252 1.02 3.27 -1.00
CA VAL A 252 0.05 4.01 -1.79
C VAL A 252 -0.55 3.06 -2.82
N TYR A 253 -1.86 2.87 -2.76
CA TYR A 253 -2.60 1.98 -3.65
C TYR A 253 -3.67 2.75 -4.41
N GLY A 254 -3.41 2.97 -5.71
CA GLY A 254 -4.30 3.76 -6.58
C GLY A 254 -5.38 2.96 -7.31
N GLY A 255 -5.53 1.66 -6.99
CA GLY A 255 -6.46 0.79 -7.71
C GLY A 255 -6.09 0.57 -9.18
N TYR A 256 -7.08 0.19 -9.98
CA TYR A 256 -6.92 -0.03 -11.43
C TYR A 256 -6.58 1.27 -12.19
N ASP A 257 -7.02 2.42 -11.69
CA ASP A 257 -6.86 3.70 -12.37
C ASP A 257 -5.41 4.22 -12.37
N ALA A 258 -4.59 3.73 -11.46
CA ALA A 258 -3.16 4.05 -11.39
C ALA A 258 -2.29 3.17 -12.29
N GLU A 259 -2.82 2.08 -12.85
CA GLU A 259 -2.03 1.12 -13.62
C GLU A 259 -1.33 1.74 -14.83
N SER A 260 -0.10 1.31 -15.07
CA SER A 260 0.67 1.68 -16.25
C SER A 260 1.21 0.43 -16.95
N PRO A 261 1.20 0.35 -18.29
CA PRO A 261 1.75 -0.80 -19.02
C PRO A 261 3.19 -1.15 -18.63
N ALA A 262 4.03 -0.14 -18.35
CA ALA A 262 5.43 -0.35 -17.99
C ALA A 262 5.60 -1.01 -16.62
N THR A 263 4.86 -0.54 -15.60
CA THR A 263 4.90 -1.11 -14.26
C THR A 263 4.20 -2.46 -14.20
N ASN A 264 3.09 -2.62 -14.93
CA ASN A 264 2.38 -3.89 -15.10
C ASN A 264 3.31 -4.98 -15.66
N LYS A 265 4.09 -4.65 -16.69
CA LYS A 265 5.10 -5.55 -17.24
C LYS A 265 6.17 -5.92 -16.21
N ALA A 266 6.63 -4.96 -15.40
CA ALA A 266 7.62 -5.23 -14.36
C ALA A 266 7.08 -6.17 -13.25
N VAL A 267 5.80 -6.00 -12.87
CA VAL A 267 5.10 -6.91 -11.95
C VAL A 267 5.03 -8.31 -12.56
N ASP A 268 4.60 -8.42 -13.83
CA ASP A 268 4.50 -9.70 -14.54
C ASP A 268 5.84 -10.43 -14.68
N GLU A 269 6.91 -9.71 -15.05
CA GLU A 269 8.26 -10.27 -15.20
C GLU A 269 8.92 -10.66 -13.87
N THR A 270 8.37 -10.22 -12.73
CA THR A 270 8.84 -10.55 -11.37
C THR A 270 7.80 -11.34 -10.57
N LYS A 271 6.79 -11.89 -11.23
CA LYS A 271 5.69 -12.61 -10.58
C LYS A 271 6.22 -13.69 -9.64
N GLY A 272 5.75 -13.69 -8.40
CA GLY A 272 6.16 -14.64 -7.37
C GLY A 272 7.61 -14.51 -6.90
N MET A 273 8.39 -13.52 -7.36
CA MET A 273 9.73 -13.27 -6.83
C MET A 273 9.64 -12.50 -5.50
N VAL A 274 10.30 -13.03 -4.48
CA VAL A 274 10.37 -12.48 -3.12
C VAL A 274 11.78 -12.54 -2.55
N MET A 275 12.05 -11.76 -1.51
CA MET A 275 13.28 -11.77 -0.71
C MET A 275 13.05 -12.48 0.63
N LEU A 276 13.96 -13.37 0.98
CA LEU A 276 13.94 -14.14 2.22
C LEU A 276 15.23 -13.94 3.01
N GLU A 277 15.12 -13.97 4.33
CA GLU A 277 16.23 -14.19 5.23
C GLU A 277 16.04 -15.56 5.90
N GLY A 278 16.81 -16.56 5.46
CA GLY A 278 16.52 -17.96 5.76
C GLY A 278 15.15 -18.35 5.19
N ASN A 279 14.21 -18.72 6.07
CA ASN A 279 12.84 -19.09 5.67
C ASN A 279 11.80 -18.00 5.97
N ARG A 280 12.23 -16.79 6.35
CA ARG A 280 11.32 -15.69 6.72
C ARG A 280 11.25 -14.63 5.63
N MET A 281 10.04 -14.12 5.39
CA MET A 281 9.82 -12.99 4.50
C MET A 281 10.52 -11.74 5.06
N VAL A 282 11.22 -11.03 4.19
CA VAL A 282 11.90 -9.77 4.52
C VAL A 282 10.89 -8.62 4.44
N SER A 283 10.84 -7.77 5.47
CA SER A 283 10.13 -6.48 5.46
C SER A 283 10.93 -5.48 4.62
N ALA A 284 10.56 -5.39 3.35
CA ALA A 284 11.29 -4.61 2.36
C ALA A 284 10.89 -3.13 2.38
N PHE A 285 11.37 -2.39 3.37
CA PHE A 285 11.19 -0.93 3.42
C PHE A 285 11.96 -0.25 2.27
N PHE A 286 11.39 0.80 1.70
CA PHE A 286 11.97 1.60 0.63
C PHE A 286 11.61 3.07 0.80
N HIS A 287 12.40 3.96 0.21
CA HIS A 287 12.23 5.40 0.31
C HIS A 287 12.66 6.09 -0.99
N SER A 288 12.29 7.36 -1.18
CA SER A 288 12.56 8.09 -2.42
C SER A 288 14.05 8.29 -2.67
N CYS A 289 14.72 9.04 -1.80
CA CYS A 289 16.10 9.48 -1.98
C CYS A 289 16.87 9.35 -0.67
N SER A 290 18.02 8.68 -0.71
CA SER A 290 18.88 8.42 0.44
C SER A 290 19.68 9.67 0.85
N GLY A 291 19.99 10.55 -0.10
CA GLY A 291 20.92 11.65 0.11
C GLY A 291 22.38 11.19 0.20
N GLY A 292 22.69 10.00 -0.32
CA GLY A 292 24.04 9.45 -0.43
C GLY A 292 24.35 8.31 0.54
N TYR A 293 23.46 8.02 1.51
CA TYR A 293 23.64 6.96 2.51
C TYR A 293 22.33 6.28 2.92
N ILE A 294 22.40 4.97 3.08
CA ILE A 294 21.36 4.13 3.72
C ILE A 294 21.73 3.98 5.20
N GLU A 295 20.73 3.85 6.07
CA GLU A 295 20.92 3.76 7.51
C GLU A 295 20.59 2.39 8.10
N ASN A 296 21.07 2.15 9.31
CA ASN A 296 20.60 1.03 10.13
C ASN A 296 19.17 1.28 10.61
N SER A 297 18.36 0.23 10.68
CA SER A 297 16.98 0.36 11.14
C SER A 297 16.88 0.84 12.59
N GLU A 298 17.79 0.45 13.48
CA GLU A 298 17.84 0.90 14.89
C GLU A 298 18.33 2.35 15.10
N ASP A 299 18.78 3.02 14.03
CA ASP A 299 19.17 4.42 14.07
C ASP A 299 18.01 5.35 13.66
N VAL A 300 17.15 4.85 12.77
CA VAL A 300 15.99 5.58 12.25
C VAL A 300 14.71 5.23 13.02
N TRP A 301 14.59 3.99 13.45
CA TRP A 301 13.51 3.43 14.28
C TRP A 301 14.11 2.69 15.50
N ASN A 302 13.29 1.93 16.23
CA ASN A 302 13.72 1.26 17.46
C ASN A 302 14.21 -0.18 17.27
N ASN A 303 13.79 -0.86 16.21
CA ASN A 303 14.05 -2.29 16.03
C ASN A 303 15.22 -2.52 15.09
N SER A 304 16.12 -3.42 15.47
CA SER A 304 17.20 -3.84 14.58
C SER A 304 16.71 -4.88 13.58
N VAL A 305 17.04 -4.65 12.32
CA VAL A 305 16.69 -5.50 11.18
C VAL A 305 17.99 -5.87 10.49
N SER A 306 18.35 -7.16 10.54
CA SER A 306 19.64 -7.71 10.11
C SER A 306 20.01 -7.37 8.67
N TYR A 307 19.04 -7.35 7.77
CA TYR A 307 19.23 -7.06 6.35
C TYR A 307 19.18 -5.56 6.01
N ILE A 308 18.81 -4.66 6.93
CA ILE A 308 18.79 -3.21 6.71
C ILE A 308 19.95 -2.57 7.46
N ARG A 309 21.05 -2.40 6.73
CA ARG A 309 22.33 -1.97 7.29
C ARG A 309 22.87 -0.78 6.54
N THR A 310 23.59 0.07 7.26
CA THR A 310 24.16 1.29 6.71
C THR A 310 25.17 0.98 5.59
N LYS A 311 25.05 1.72 4.48
CA LYS A 311 25.96 1.66 3.33
C LYS A 311 25.96 3.00 2.61
N PRO A 312 27.06 3.40 1.96
CA PRO A 312 27.03 4.46 0.97
C PRO A 312 26.04 4.13 -0.16
N ASP A 313 25.38 5.12 -0.72
CA ASP A 313 24.58 5.00 -1.94
C ASP A 313 25.11 5.95 -3.02
N PRO A 314 26.22 5.59 -3.69
CA PRO A 314 26.81 6.42 -4.75
C PRO A 314 25.98 6.40 -6.05
N TYR A 315 24.85 5.69 -6.06
CA TYR A 315 23.96 5.58 -7.21
C TYR A 315 22.79 6.57 -7.12
N ASP A 316 22.51 7.08 -5.92
CA ASP A 316 21.51 8.10 -5.70
C ASP A 316 22.02 9.48 -6.13
N TYR A 317 21.97 9.75 -7.43
CA TYR A 317 22.32 11.05 -7.99
C TYR A 317 21.09 11.72 -8.59
N ASN A 318 20.61 12.80 -7.97
CA ASN A 318 19.52 13.62 -8.49
C ASN A 318 19.63 15.06 -8.01
N ASP A 319 19.15 16.00 -8.82
CA ASP A 319 19.16 17.43 -8.47
C ASP A 319 17.89 17.88 -7.73
N VAL A 320 16.96 16.96 -7.47
CA VAL A 320 15.61 17.28 -6.97
C VAL A 320 15.56 17.31 -5.46
N TYR A 321 16.28 16.39 -4.81
CA TYR A 321 16.22 16.15 -3.37
C TYR A 321 17.56 16.33 -2.67
N TYR A 322 18.55 16.89 -3.36
CA TYR A 322 19.80 17.34 -2.76
C TYR A 322 19.74 18.84 -2.50
N ASN A 323 20.43 19.28 -1.44
CA ASN A 323 20.58 20.69 -1.06
C ASN A 323 19.23 21.43 -0.96
N TRP A 324 18.26 20.84 -0.27
CA TRP A 324 17.02 21.54 0.05
C TRP A 324 17.25 22.44 1.27
N HIS A 325 16.54 23.57 1.30
CA HIS A 325 16.65 24.58 2.36
C HIS A 325 15.28 24.91 2.93
N VAL A 326 15.19 25.00 4.25
CA VAL A 326 14.02 25.55 4.94
C VAL A 326 14.46 26.52 6.02
N ASN A 327 13.66 27.55 6.23
CA ASN A 327 13.86 28.55 7.27
C ASN A 327 12.63 28.56 8.16
N TYR A 328 12.82 28.40 9.47
CA TYR A 328 11.74 28.48 10.45
C TYR A 328 12.00 29.59 11.45
N THR A 329 10.99 30.41 11.72
CA THR A 329 10.96 31.23 12.94
C THR A 329 10.66 30.34 14.15
N THR A 330 10.92 30.83 15.37
CA THR A 330 10.53 30.13 16.61
C THR A 330 9.02 29.84 16.66
N GLU A 331 8.18 30.79 16.25
CA GLU A 331 6.72 30.56 16.14
C GLU A 331 6.35 29.42 15.19
N GLN A 332 7.06 29.29 14.06
CA GLN A 332 6.85 28.20 13.12
C GLN A 332 7.31 26.88 13.69
N LEU A 333 8.48 26.85 14.35
CA LEU A 333 8.99 25.66 15.03
C LEU A 333 8.00 25.15 16.08
N ILE A 334 7.46 26.04 16.94
CA ILE A 334 6.44 25.67 17.94
C ILE A 334 5.24 24.97 17.28
N LYS A 335 4.73 25.51 16.17
CA LYS A 335 3.61 24.90 15.44
C LYS A 335 3.94 23.53 14.87
N LYS A 336 5.16 23.33 14.36
CA LYS A 336 5.63 22.03 13.84
C LYS A 336 5.74 20.99 14.95
N LEU A 337 6.39 21.38 16.05
CA LEU A 337 6.54 20.53 17.24
C LEU A 337 5.19 20.15 17.86
N ALA A 338 4.27 21.11 17.97
CA ALA A 338 2.93 20.86 18.48
C ALA A 338 2.16 19.87 17.59
N SER A 339 2.33 19.96 16.26
CA SER A 339 1.74 18.99 15.32
C SER A 339 2.28 17.56 15.50
N ALA A 340 3.47 17.42 16.08
CA ALA A 340 4.08 16.14 16.45
C ALA A 340 3.87 15.75 17.92
N GLY A 341 3.06 16.51 18.67
CA GLY A 341 2.72 16.23 20.07
C GLY A 341 3.70 16.79 21.11
N TYR A 342 4.58 17.72 20.73
CA TYR A 342 5.49 18.42 21.64
C TYR A 342 5.04 19.87 21.82
N GLU A 343 4.58 20.21 23.02
CA GLU A 343 4.01 21.53 23.31
C GLU A 343 5.01 22.46 23.99
N PHE A 344 5.13 23.68 23.45
CA PHE A 344 5.99 24.75 23.95
C PHE A 344 5.28 26.09 23.77
N THR A 345 5.46 27.01 24.72
CA THR A 345 5.05 28.43 24.58
C THR A 345 6.16 29.26 23.94
N GLU A 346 7.41 28.93 24.25
CA GLU A 346 8.62 29.56 23.72
C GLU A 346 9.72 28.51 23.49
N ILE A 347 10.63 28.77 22.54
CA ILE A 347 11.82 27.94 22.30
C ILE A 347 13.06 28.80 22.50
N GLU A 348 13.88 28.42 23.46
CA GLU A 348 15.14 29.08 23.81
C GLU A 348 16.32 28.47 23.06
N ASP A 349 16.35 27.14 22.94
CA ASP A 349 17.44 26.44 22.27
C ASP A 349 17.01 25.17 21.53
N ILE A 350 17.79 24.82 20.52
CA ILE A 350 17.64 23.60 19.72
C ILE A 350 19.02 23.04 19.40
N LYS A 351 19.28 21.75 19.66
CA LYS A 351 20.63 21.19 19.54
C LYS A 351 20.63 19.76 19.01
N GLU A 352 21.46 19.54 17.99
CA GLU A 352 21.79 18.21 17.48
C GLU A 352 22.69 17.50 18.52
N LEU A 353 22.17 16.43 19.14
CA LEU A 353 22.88 15.70 20.21
C LEU A 353 23.63 14.46 19.72
N ALA A 354 23.12 13.82 18.67
CA ALA A 354 23.71 12.61 18.11
C ALA A 354 23.31 12.43 16.66
N TYR A 355 24.19 11.79 15.89
CA TYR A 355 23.94 11.35 14.53
C TYR A 355 23.78 9.82 14.48
N THR A 356 23.26 9.33 13.37
CA THR A 356 23.18 7.90 13.04
C THR A 356 24.58 7.29 12.88
N ALA A 357 24.69 5.95 12.81
CA ALA A 357 25.99 5.30 12.69
C ALA A 357 26.76 5.66 11.40
N SER A 358 26.07 6.10 10.35
CA SER A 358 26.70 6.66 9.15
C SER A 358 27.41 8.00 9.43
N GLY A 359 26.95 8.74 10.45
CA GLY A 359 27.35 10.10 10.76
C GLY A 359 26.53 11.18 10.03
N GLU A 360 25.56 10.79 9.19
CA GLU A 360 24.92 11.71 8.23
C GLU A 360 23.56 12.25 8.69
N ARG A 361 22.77 11.46 9.42
CA ARG A 361 21.42 11.87 9.86
C ARG A 361 21.37 12.23 11.33
N VAL A 362 20.64 13.28 11.69
CA VAL A 362 20.40 13.68 13.08
C VAL A 362 19.51 12.63 13.75
N LYS A 363 20.07 11.88 14.70
CA LYS A 363 19.38 10.82 15.45
C LYS A 363 18.73 11.34 16.74
N LYS A 364 19.32 12.37 17.36
CA LYS A 364 18.78 12.96 18.58
C LYS A 364 18.82 14.48 18.49
N LEU A 365 17.67 15.10 18.76
CA LEU A 365 17.50 16.54 18.78
C LEU A 365 16.98 16.95 20.17
N GLN A 366 17.67 17.88 20.82
CA GLN A 366 17.22 18.50 22.06
C GLN A 366 16.55 19.83 21.75
N ILE A 367 15.46 20.11 22.45
CA ILE A 367 14.75 21.38 22.40
C ILE A 367 14.55 21.84 23.83
N VAL A 368 14.95 23.07 24.11
CA VAL A 368 14.83 23.74 25.42
C VAL A 368 13.92 24.94 25.22
N GLY A 369 12.98 25.12 26.15
CA GLY A 369 12.06 26.25 26.10
C GLY A 369 11.12 26.22 27.31
N GLU A 370 9.98 26.86 27.15
CA GLU A 370 8.95 26.97 28.18
C GLU A 370 7.73 26.10 27.81
N GLY A 371 7.19 25.39 28.81
CA GLY A 371 6.01 24.55 28.67
C GLY A 371 4.70 25.33 28.75
N MET A 372 3.58 24.65 28.50
CA MET A 372 2.24 25.27 28.57
C MET A 372 1.84 25.76 29.97
N ASP A 373 2.53 25.28 31.01
CA ASP A 373 2.38 25.68 32.40
C ASP A 373 3.28 26.86 32.79
N GLY A 374 4.12 27.35 31.87
CA GLY A 374 5.09 28.41 32.13
C GLY A 374 6.38 27.94 32.78
N GLU A 375 6.58 26.64 32.95
CA GLU A 375 7.79 26.08 33.56
C GLU A 375 8.83 25.69 32.48
N PRO A 376 10.14 25.78 32.78
CA PRO A 376 11.18 25.36 31.86
C PRO A 376 11.07 23.86 31.51
N VAL A 377 11.07 23.54 30.22
CA VAL A 377 10.97 22.18 29.70
C VAL A 377 12.10 21.87 28.74
N THR A 378 12.65 20.66 28.86
CA THR A 378 13.64 20.11 27.92
C THR A 378 13.12 18.82 27.34
N VAL A 379 12.94 18.80 26.02
CA VAL A 379 12.51 17.61 25.28
C VAL A 379 13.68 17.09 24.46
N VAL A 380 13.88 15.77 24.51
CA VAL A 380 14.83 15.08 23.63
C VAL A 380 14.04 14.18 22.69
N ILE A 381 14.03 14.56 21.42
CA ILE A 381 13.42 13.79 20.34
C ILE A 381 14.46 12.79 19.85
N GLY A 382 14.13 11.50 19.95
CA GLY A 382 15.04 10.40 19.61
C GLY A 382 14.59 9.61 18.38
N ASN A 383 15.58 9.05 17.70
CA ASN A 383 15.54 8.37 16.40
C ASN A 383 15.35 9.33 15.22
N ALA A 384 16.05 9.03 14.13
CA ALA A 384 16.17 9.95 13.01
C ALA A 384 14.82 10.25 12.33
N ASP A 385 13.87 9.33 12.36
CA ASP A 385 12.57 9.57 11.74
C ASP A 385 11.68 10.49 12.58
N ASN A 386 11.66 10.33 13.91
CA ASN A 386 10.90 11.22 14.80
C ASN A 386 11.40 12.66 14.72
N VAL A 387 12.73 12.85 14.62
CA VAL A 387 13.33 14.18 14.42
C VAL A 387 12.80 14.81 13.12
N ARG A 388 12.78 14.02 12.05
CA ARG A 388 12.28 14.47 10.74
C ARG A 388 10.79 14.82 10.77
N ILE A 389 9.95 14.00 11.42
CA ILE A 389 8.51 14.29 11.59
C ILE A 389 8.31 15.56 12.40
N ALA A 390 8.98 15.68 13.54
CA ALA A 390 8.79 16.78 14.49
C ALA A 390 9.08 18.15 13.85
N LEU A 391 10.02 18.18 12.92
CA LEU A 391 10.38 19.37 12.17
C LEU A 391 9.71 19.48 10.79
N ASP A 392 8.87 18.50 10.40
CA ASP A 392 8.22 18.42 9.08
C ASP A 392 9.21 18.53 7.91
N LEU A 393 10.31 17.78 7.99
CA LEU A 393 11.40 17.79 7.01
C LEU A 393 11.31 16.63 6.01
N ARG A 394 11.99 16.81 4.86
CA ARG A 394 12.12 15.76 3.83
C ARG A 394 12.93 14.57 4.32
N SER A 395 13.98 14.81 5.10
CA SER A 395 14.84 13.80 5.71
C SER A 395 15.41 14.34 7.03
N SER A 396 16.00 13.46 7.84
CA SER A 396 16.85 13.85 8.99
C SER A 396 18.33 14.03 8.61
N LEU A 397 18.66 13.96 7.31
CA LEU A 397 19.98 14.29 6.79
C LEU A 397 20.01 15.81 6.56
N PHE A 398 20.31 16.56 7.62
CA PHE A 398 20.39 18.00 7.57
C PHE A 398 21.45 18.54 8.53
N ARG A 399 21.78 19.82 8.34
CA ARG A 399 22.53 20.65 9.27
C ARG A 399 21.67 21.85 9.66
N LEU A 400 21.69 22.16 10.94
CA LEU A 400 20.96 23.30 11.50
C LEU A 400 21.90 24.45 11.86
N THR A 401 21.56 25.65 11.40
CA THR A 401 22.20 26.91 11.80
C THR A 401 21.20 27.78 12.55
N LYS A 402 21.57 28.25 13.74
CA LYS A 402 20.70 29.07 14.60
C LYS A 402 20.77 30.54 14.18
N LYS A 403 19.63 31.23 14.30
CA LYS A 403 19.51 32.67 14.06
C LYS A 403 19.11 33.36 15.37
N TYR A 404 19.87 34.38 15.72
CA TYR A 404 19.69 35.15 16.95
C TYR A 404 19.35 36.61 16.62
N ASP A 405 18.58 37.26 17.50
CA ASP A 405 18.41 38.70 17.46
C ASP A 405 19.62 39.44 18.09
N ARG A 406 19.46 40.75 18.33
CA ARG A 406 20.52 41.59 18.91
C ARG A 406 20.76 41.32 20.39
N ASP A 407 19.78 40.74 21.06
CA ASP A 407 19.80 40.44 22.49
C ASP A 407 20.17 38.96 22.75
N GLU A 408 20.67 38.28 21.71
CA GLU A 408 21.08 36.86 21.72
C GLU A 408 19.92 35.87 21.95
N ASN A 409 18.66 36.29 21.73
CA ASN A 409 17.52 35.37 21.78
C ASN A 409 17.40 34.60 20.47
N LEU A 410 17.08 33.31 20.55
CA LEU A 410 16.81 32.49 19.37
C LEU A 410 15.55 33.02 18.67
N VAL A 411 15.69 33.43 17.40
CA VAL A 411 14.55 33.91 16.59
C VAL A 411 14.19 32.96 15.46
N GLY A 412 15.05 31.98 15.18
CA GLY A 412 14.77 30.95 14.20
C GLY A 412 15.95 30.06 13.88
N VAL A 413 15.75 29.19 12.90
CA VAL A 413 16.75 28.26 12.39
C VAL A 413 16.72 28.20 10.87
N GLU A 414 17.89 28.00 10.30
CA GLU A 414 18.10 27.65 8.91
C GLU A 414 18.55 26.20 8.83
N ILE A 415 17.86 25.42 8.02
CA ILE A 415 18.10 23.99 7.90
C ILE A 415 18.40 23.69 6.43
N GLU A 416 19.58 23.14 6.19
CA GLU A 416 20.02 22.66 4.89
C GLU A 416 20.15 21.15 4.93
N GLY A 417 19.59 20.44 3.97
CA GLY A 417 19.65 18.98 3.97
C GLY A 417 19.59 18.35 2.59
N SER A 418 19.66 17.01 2.59
CA SER A 418 19.60 16.19 1.37
C SER A 418 18.80 14.92 1.62
N GLY A 419 18.39 14.23 0.55
CA GLY A 419 17.54 13.06 0.66
C GLY A 419 16.06 13.38 0.86
N TRP A 420 15.23 12.37 0.65
CA TRP A 420 13.80 12.37 0.94
C TRP A 420 13.36 10.98 1.38
N GLY A 421 12.98 10.89 2.66
CA GLY A 421 12.46 9.69 3.28
C GLY A 421 13.20 9.32 4.56
N HIS A 422 12.79 8.21 5.15
CA HIS A 422 13.42 7.64 6.35
C HIS A 422 14.81 7.05 6.06
N GLY A 423 15.07 6.71 4.79
CA GLY A 423 16.35 6.22 4.29
C GLY A 423 16.80 4.87 4.84
N LEU A 424 15.82 3.97 4.99
CA LEU A 424 15.99 2.56 5.29
C LEU A 424 15.71 1.73 4.04
N GLY A 425 16.45 0.64 3.89
CA GLY A 425 16.30 -0.30 2.77
C GLY A 425 16.57 0.36 1.43
N MET A 426 15.70 0.11 0.45
CA MET A 426 15.96 0.51 -0.93
C MET A 426 15.70 1.99 -1.19
N SER A 427 16.70 2.70 -1.72
CA SER A 427 16.52 4.02 -2.33
C SER A 427 15.95 3.88 -3.73
N GLN A 428 14.86 4.57 -4.05
CA GLN A 428 14.27 4.53 -5.38
C GLN A 428 15.18 5.20 -6.41
N TYR A 429 15.72 6.37 -6.09
CA TYR A 429 16.67 7.05 -6.98
C TYR A 429 17.98 6.28 -7.12
N GLY A 430 18.49 5.68 -6.04
CA GLY A 430 19.66 4.84 -6.14
C GLY A 430 19.42 3.55 -6.92
N ALA A 431 18.25 2.90 -6.77
CA ALA A 431 17.84 1.77 -7.62
C ALA A 431 17.77 2.15 -9.10
N ARG A 432 17.26 3.35 -9.42
CA ARG A 432 17.32 3.90 -10.77
C ARG A 432 18.75 4.09 -11.26
N GLY A 433 19.62 4.72 -10.46
CA GLY A 433 21.01 4.94 -10.83
C GLY A 433 21.81 3.65 -11.03
N MET A 434 21.55 2.61 -10.23
CA MET A 434 22.09 1.27 -10.46
C MET A 434 21.55 0.69 -11.77
N ALA A 435 20.25 0.77 -11.99
CA ALA A 435 19.62 0.25 -13.21
C ALA A 435 20.18 0.92 -14.48
N GLU A 436 20.39 2.24 -14.46
CA GLU A 436 21.01 3.01 -15.55
C GLU A 436 22.48 2.64 -15.79
N LYS A 437 23.19 2.14 -14.77
CA LYS A 437 24.54 1.56 -14.90
C LYS A 437 24.55 0.10 -15.35
N GLY A 438 23.39 -0.48 -15.65
CA GLY A 438 23.26 -1.83 -16.21
C GLY A 438 23.07 -2.96 -15.20
N TYR A 439 22.98 -2.64 -13.90
CA TYR A 439 22.66 -3.63 -12.86
C TYR A 439 21.24 -4.16 -13.04
N LYS A 440 21.04 -5.46 -12.74
CA LYS A 440 19.71 -6.08 -12.78
C LYS A 440 18.98 -5.88 -11.46
N TYR A 441 17.66 -6.05 -11.47
CA TYR A 441 16.85 -5.88 -10.25
C TYR A 441 17.33 -6.77 -9.10
N GLN A 442 17.87 -7.96 -9.39
CA GLN A 442 18.44 -8.84 -8.38
C GLN A 442 19.67 -8.23 -7.70
N ASP A 443 20.54 -7.57 -8.47
CA ASP A 443 21.74 -6.91 -7.95
C ASP A 443 21.35 -5.69 -7.11
N ILE A 444 20.35 -4.93 -7.59
CA ILE A 444 19.78 -3.78 -6.87
C ILE A 444 19.26 -4.23 -5.51
N LEU A 445 18.38 -5.24 -5.47
CA LEU A 445 17.80 -5.72 -4.22
C LEU A 445 18.86 -6.24 -3.24
N LYS A 446 19.85 -7.01 -3.73
CA LYS A 446 20.95 -7.51 -2.89
C LYS A 446 21.89 -6.41 -2.40
N TYR A 447 21.97 -5.29 -3.10
CA TYR A 447 22.71 -4.12 -2.65
C TYR A 447 22.04 -3.48 -1.44
N TYR A 448 20.73 -3.21 -1.54
CA TYR A 448 19.97 -2.52 -0.49
C TYR A 448 19.60 -3.40 0.70
N TYR A 449 19.36 -4.69 0.47
CA TYR A 449 18.99 -5.64 1.51
C TYR A 449 20.11 -6.68 1.70
N SER A 450 20.82 -6.57 2.82
CA SER A 450 22.03 -7.37 3.08
C SER A 450 21.70 -8.81 3.45
N GLY A 451 22.36 -9.77 2.79
CA GLY A 451 22.24 -11.19 3.15
C GLY A 451 20.91 -11.84 2.77
N VAL A 452 20.06 -11.16 1.98
CA VAL A 452 18.79 -11.73 1.52
C VAL A 452 18.98 -12.68 0.34
N GLU A 453 18.14 -13.70 0.29
CA GLU A 453 18.02 -14.64 -0.83
C GLU A 453 16.78 -14.29 -1.66
N LEU A 454 16.91 -14.35 -2.99
CA LEU A 454 15.77 -14.22 -3.88
C LEU A 454 15.20 -15.60 -4.17
N ALA A 455 13.90 -15.75 -3.96
CA ALA A 455 13.16 -16.98 -4.20
C ALA A 455 11.98 -16.72 -5.13
N GLY A 456 11.74 -17.65 -6.06
CA GLY A 456 10.52 -17.68 -6.87
C GLY A 456 9.36 -18.35 -6.13
N ASP A 457 8.22 -18.47 -6.81
CA ASP A 457 6.98 -19.08 -6.28
C ASP A 457 6.62 -18.64 -4.86
N TYR A 458 6.78 -17.34 -4.59
CA TYR A 458 6.46 -16.71 -3.31
C TYR A 458 7.24 -17.29 -2.12
N GLY A 459 8.41 -17.90 -2.38
CA GLY A 459 9.24 -18.53 -1.36
C GLY A 459 8.80 -19.95 -0.98
N ARG A 460 7.85 -20.56 -1.70
CA ARG A 460 7.47 -21.96 -1.51
C ARG A 460 8.57 -22.88 -2.06
N ARG A 461 8.84 -23.97 -1.35
CA ARG A 461 9.78 -25.03 -1.76
C ARG A 461 9.05 -26.33 -2.02
#